data_AF-A0A960J7L1-F1
#
_entry.id   AF-A0A960J7L1-F1
#
_cell.length_a   1.000
_cell.length_b   1.000
_cell.length_c   1.000
_cell.angle_alpha   90.00
_cell.angle_beta   90.00
_cell.angle_gamma   90.00
#
_symmetry.space_group_name_H-M   'P 1'
#
loop_
_entity.id
_entity.type
_entity.pdbx_description
1 polymer ?
#
loop_
_entity_poly.entity_id
_entity_poly.type
_entity_poly.pdbx_seq_one_letter_code
_entity_poly.pdbx_strand_id
1 'polypeptide(L)'
;MKVIVFDMDGVLVDPTDSFRRAVIETVRHFTGKETTYARIAAIKNEGGYNDDADVSLRIVRELGFEATRDQVNEVGMRLFWGENRDGFVREERWLPKEGVLERLSEQARLAIFTGRGHTTASHTLGRFCPKIEFDPVMVSD
;
A
#
# COMPACT_ATOMS: atom_id res chain seq x y z
N MET A 1 26.81 7.23 -15.25
CA MET A 1 25.35 7.12 -15.41
C MET A 1 24.71 7.49 -14.07
N LYS A 2 23.72 8.39 -14.06
CA LYS A 2 22.99 8.74 -12.83
C LYS A 2 21.78 7.83 -12.70
N VAL A 3 21.47 7.41 -11.48
CA VAL A 3 20.26 6.64 -11.15
C VAL A 3 19.51 7.40 -10.08
N ILE A 4 18.20 7.55 -10.26
CA ILE A 4 17.29 8.07 -9.23
C ILE A 4 16.40 6.90 -8.82
N VAL A 5 16.48 6.53 -7.55
CA VAL A 5 15.69 5.45 -6.97
C VAL A 5 14.54 6.06 -6.19
N PHE A 6 13.33 5.60 -6.46
CA PHE A 6 12.12 6.02 -5.77
C PHE A 6 11.59 4.90 -4.89
N ASP A 7 11.15 5.26 -3.68
CA ASP A 7 10.10 4.49 -3.02
C ASP A 7 8.74 4.80 -3.68
N MET A 8 7.73 3.97 -3.42
CA MET A 8 6.37 4.18 -3.89
C MET A 8 5.51 4.89 -2.86
N ASP A 9 5.36 4.31 -1.66
CA ASP A 9 4.40 4.80 -0.67
C ASP A 9 4.86 6.08 0.02
N GLY A 10 4.07 7.14 -0.09
CA GLY A 10 4.42 8.48 0.40
C GLY A 10 5.36 9.26 -0.51
N VAL A 11 5.83 8.67 -1.62
CA VAL A 11 6.73 9.33 -2.60
C VAL A 11 6.07 9.44 -3.97
N LEU A 12 5.73 8.30 -4.60
CA LEU A 12 5.03 8.27 -5.89
C LEU A 12 3.52 8.13 -5.70
N VAL A 13 3.11 7.48 -4.63
CA VAL A 13 1.71 7.11 -4.36
C VAL A 13 1.36 7.57 -2.95
N ASP A 14 0.17 8.12 -2.79
CA ASP A 14 -0.46 8.28 -1.48
C ASP A 14 -1.43 7.11 -1.25
N PRO A 15 -1.06 6.12 -0.41
CA PRO A 15 -1.90 4.97 -0.09
C PRO A 15 -2.85 5.25 1.07
N THR A 16 -2.90 6.47 1.61
CA THR A 16 -3.51 6.74 2.92
C THR A 16 -4.96 6.24 3.02
N ASP A 17 -5.79 6.56 2.02
CA ASP A 17 -7.20 6.21 2.03
C ASP A 17 -7.41 4.72 1.70
N SER A 18 -6.65 4.17 0.75
CA SER A 18 -6.73 2.76 0.38
C SER A 18 -6.36 1.85 1.55
N PHE A 19 -5.25 2.16 2.22
CA PHE A 19 -4.77 1.48 3.42
C PHE A 19 -5.80 1.53 4.55
N ARG A 20 -6.21 2.73 4.95
CA ARG A 20 -7.04 2.90 6.14
C ARG A 20 -8.39 2.22 5.97
N ARG A 21 -8.97 2.26 4.76
CA ARG A 21 -10.21 1.53 4.45
C ARG A 21 -9.99 0.02 4.50
N ALA A 22 -8.89 -0.49 3.95
CA ALA A 22 -8.57 -1.91 4.03
C ALA A 22 -8.48 -2.40 5.48
N VAL A 23 -7.81 -1.65 6.37
CA VAL A 23 -7.73 -2.02 7.79
C VAL A 23 -9.09 -1.98 8.48
N ILE A 24 -9.87 -0.92 8.29
CA ILE A 24 -11.20 -0.80 8.93
C ILE A 24 -12.09 -1.97 8.53
N GLU A 25 -12.18 -2.25 7.23
CA GLU A 25 -13.05 -3.31 6.74
C GLU A 25 -12.52 -4.70 7.09
N THR A 26 -11.20 -4.88 7.17
CA THR A 26 -10.61 -6.14 7.67
C THR A 26 -10.96 -6.36 9.13
N VAL A 27 -10.79 -5.35 10.00
CA VAL A 27 -11.18 -5.44 11.42
C VAL A 27 -12.68 -5.72 11.56
N ARG A 28 -13.51 -5.02 10.77
CA ARG A 28 -14.96 -5.23 10.76
C ARG A 28 -15.33 -6.64 10.33
N HIS A 29 -14.63 -7.21 9.35
CA HIS A 29 -14.84 -8.57 8.88
C HIS A 29 -14.67 -9.62 10.00
N PHE A 30 -13.61 -9.50 10.80
CA PHE A 30 -13.33 -10.47 11.87
C PHE A 30 -14.14 -10.23 13.14
N THR A 31 -14.45 -8.98 13.47
CA THR A 31 -14.97 -8.61 14.80
C THR A 31 -16.42 -8.14 14.79
N GLY A 32 -16.96 -7.78 13.62
CA GLY A 32 -18.23 -7.06 13.49
C GLY A 32 -18.22 -5.64 14.05
N LYS A 33 -17.09 -5.17 14.58
CA LYS A 33 -16.91 -3.85 15.19
C LYS A 33 -16.10 -2.93 14.28
N GLU A 34 -16.29 -1.62 14.45
CA GLU A 34 -15.51 -0.63 13.72
C GLU A 34 -14.26 -0.20 14.51
N THR A 35 -13.19 0.12 13.77
CA THR A 35 -12.02 0.84 14.29
C THR A 35 -11.94 2.22 13.62
N THR A 36 -11.04 3.09 14.10
CA THR A 36 -10.95 4.49 13.65
C THR A 36 -9.59 4.81 13.04
N TYR A 37 -9.55 5.85 12.19
CA TYR A 37 -8.29 6.36 11.65
C TYR A 37 -7.34 6.83 12.74
N ALA A 38 -7.86 7.45 13.80
CA ALA A 38 -7.05 7.86 14.95
C ALA A 38 -6.39 6.65 15.63
N ARG A 39 -7.11 5.52 15.75
CA ARG A 39 -6.55 4.30 16.34
C ARG A 39 -5.48 3.68 15.45
N ILE A 40 -5.72 3.60 14.14
CA ILE A 40 -4.76 3.09 13.16
C ILE A 40 -3.46 3.93 13.20
N ALA A 41 -3.60 5.27 13.21
CA ALA A 41 -2.46 6.18 13.29
C ALA A 41 -1.71 6.04 14.61
N ALA A 42 -2.41 5.89 15.74
CA ALA A 42 -1.78 5.66 17.04
C ALA A 42 -0.93 4.38 17.03
N ILE A 43 -1.45 3.27 16.51
CA ILE A 43 -0.72 2.00 16.42
C ILE A 43 0.53 2.13 15.55
N LYS A 44 0.45 2.79 14.39
CA LYS A 44 1.63 3.01 13.53
C LYS A 44 2.67 3.90 14.21
N ASN A 45 2.25 4.90 14.98
CA ASN A 45 3.15 5.80 15.72
C ASN A 45 3.84 5.13 16.92
N GLU A 46 3.30 4.01 17.43
CA GLU A 46 3.99 3.21 18.45
C GLU A 46 5.22 2.48 17.89
N GLY A 47 5.33 2.34 16.56
CA GLY A 47 6.41 1.63 15.88
C GLY A 47 6.25 0.11 15.90
N GLY A 48 6.98 -0.59 15.03
CA GLY A 48 6.97 -2.06 14.95
C GLY A 48 5.86 -2.67 14.08
N TYR A 49 4.98 -1.85 13.48
CA TYR A 49 3.89 -2.28 12.60
C TYR A 49 4.05 -1.66 11.21
N ASN A 50 4.84 -2.31 10.36
CA ASN A 50 5.11 -1.83 9.00
C ASN A 50 4.04 -2.25 7.99
N ASP A 51 3.31 -3.33 8.29
CA ASP A 51 2.30 -3.92 7.41
C ASP A 51 0.89 -3.71 7.99
N ASP A 52 -0.04 -3.51 7.09
CA ASP A 52 -1.44 -3.26 7.35
C ASP A 52 -2.14 -4.49 7.94
N ALA A 53 -1.66 -5.68 7.59
CA ALA A 53 -2.09 -6.93 8.20
C ALA A 53 -1.71 -6.98 9.69
N ASP A 54 -0.55 -6.48 10.08
CA ASP A 54 -0.11 -6.49 11.48
C ASP A 54 -0.90 -5.49 12.33
N VAL A 55 -1.21 -4.31 11.77
CA VAL A 55 -2.10 -3.33 12.41
C VAL A 55 -3.51 -3.92 12.60
N SER A 56 -4.05 -4.54 11.55
CA SER A 56 -5.37 -5.17 11.60
C SER A 56 -5.42 -6.29 12.62
N LEU A 57 -4.44 -7.20 12.60
CA LEU A 57 -4.34 -8.32 13.53
C LEU A 57 -4.27 -7.86 14.98
N ARG A 58 -3.48 -6.83 15.25
CA ARG A 58 -3.40 -6.23 16.58
C ARG A 58 -4.77 -5.75 17.05
N ILE A 59 -5.49 -4.99 16.23
CA ILE A 59 -6.81 -4.46 16.60
C ILE A 59 -7.81 -5.61 16.80
N VAL A 60 -7.80 -6.63 15.94
CA VAL A 60 -8.66 -7.82 16.09
C VAL A 60 -8.44 -8.48 17.45
N ARG A 61 -7.19 -8.68 17.86
CA ARG A 61 -6.83 -9.24 19.17
C ARG A 61 -7.20 -8.34 20.33
N GLU A 62 -6.96 -7.04 20.24
CA GLU A 62 -7.37 -6.07 21.25
C GLU A 62 -8.89 -6.06 21.50
N LEU A 63 -9.68 -6.36 20.46
CA LEU A 63 -11.13 -6.47 20.55
C LEU A 63 -11.64 -7.82 21.10
N GLY A 64 -10.73 -8.73 21.46
CA GLY A 64 -11.02 -10.04 22.05
C GLY A 64 -11.30 -11.15 21.04
N PHE A 65 -10.90 -10.98 19.78
CA PHE A 65 -11.07 -11.98 18.72
C PHE A 65 -9.74 -12.61 18.33
N GLU A 66 -9.79 -13.85 17.86
CA GLU A 66 -8.63 -14.61 17.43
C GLU A 66 -8.55 -14.67 15.89
N ALA A 67 -7.36 -14.41 15.36
CA ALA A 67 -7.03 -14.57 13.95
C ALA A 67 -5.52 -14.81 13.80
N THR A 68 -5.12 -15.41 12.67
CA THR A 68 -3.72 -15.45 12.25
C THR A 68 -3.39 -14.26 11.36
N ARG A 69 -2.09 -13.92 11.27
CA ARG A 69 -1.60 -12.89 10.34
C ARG A 69 -1.99 -13.21 8.90
N ASP A 70 -1.89 -14.47 8.50
CA ASP A 70 -2.19 -14.92 7.14
C ASP A 70 -3.67 -14.75 6.81
N GLN A 71 -4.57 -15.11 7.74
CA GLN A 71 -6.02 -14.89 7.56
C GLN A 71 -6.35 -13.40 7.41
N VAL A 72 -5.74 -12.57 8.24
CA VAL A 72 -5.93 -11.12 8.18
C VAL A 72 -5.40 -10.54 6.88
N ASN A 73 -4.22 -10.98 6.44
CA ASN A 73 -3.62 -10.57 5.18
C ASN A 73 -4.46 -11.02 3.97
N GLU A 74 -4.96 -12.25 3.97
CA GLU A 74 -5.83 -12.76 2.90
C GLU A 74 -7.10 -11.92 2.74
N VAL A 75 -7.79 -11.65 3.85
CA VAL A 75 -8.99 -10.80 3.85
C VAL A 75 -8.65 -9.37 3.42
N GLY A 76 -7.57 -8.80 3.96
CA GLY A 76 -7.11 -7.45 3.64
C GLY A 76 -6.77 -7.30 2.15
N MET A 77 -6.03 -8.25 1.59
CA MET A 77 -5.67 -8.25 0.16
C MET A 77 -6.87 -8.48 -0.74
N ARG A 78 -7.82 -9.33 -0.36
CA ARG A 78 -9.08 -9.48 -1.10
C ARG A 78 -9.88 -8.17 -1.13
N LEU A 79 -9.98 -7.46 -0.01
CA LEU A 79 -10.67 -6.16 0.06
C LEU A 79 -9.91 -5.06 -0.69
N PHE A 80 -8.58 -5.05 -0.58
CA PHE A 80 -7.71 -4.12 -1.28
C PHE A 80 -7.86 -4.26 -2.81
N TRP A 81 -7.83 -5.49 -3.31
CA TRP A 81 -7.97 -5.74 -4.73
C TRP A 81 -9.41 -5.68 -5.23
N GLY A 82 -10.39 -6.12 -4.43
CA GLY A 82 -11.73 -6.41 -4.93
C GLY A 82 -11.75 -7.60 -5.90
N GLU A 83 -12.87 -7.82 -6.57
CA GLU A 83 -13.02 -8.92 -7.53
C GLU A 83 -12.41 -8.58 -8.89
N ASN A 84 -12.50 -7.30 -9.30
CA ASN A 84 -12.08 -6.84 -10.62
C ASN A 84 -11.18 -5.59 -10.53
N ARG A 85 -10.26 -5.56 -9.56
CA ARG A 85 -9.47 -4.34 -9.24
C ARG A 85 -10.36 -3.16 -8.84
N ASP A 86 -11.54 -3.47 -8.32
CA ASP A 86 -12.58 -2.52 -7.92
C ASP A 86 -12.61 -2.23 -6.42
N GLY A 87 -11.70 -2.85 -5.66
CA GLY A 87 -11.50 -2.62 -4.23
C GLY A 87 -10.74 -1.33 -3.91
N PHE A 88 -10.16 -1.28 -2.71
CA PHE A 88 -9.52 -0.06 -2.18
C PHE A 88 -8.27 0.39 -2.94
N VAL A 89 -7.66 -0.46 -3.77
CA VAL A 89 -6.58 -0.06 -4.69
C VAL A 89 -6.97 1.13 -5.58
N ARG A 90 -8.27 1.31 -5.87
CA ARG A 90 -8.77 2.44 -6.65
C ARG A 90 -8.62 3.79 -5.96
N GLU A 91 -8.57 3.78 -4.64
CA GLU A 91 -8.46 4.97 -3.79
C GLU A 91 -7.01 5.48 -3.68
N GLU A 92 -6.03 4.75 -4.20
CA GLU A 92 -4.66 5.26 -4.32
C GLU A 92 -4.61 6.54 -5.16
N ARG A 93 -3.80 7.49 -4.73
CA ARG A 93 -3.60 8.75 -5.44
C ARG A 93 -2.16 8.89 -5.92
N TRP A 94 -1.99 9.36 -7.15
CA TRP A 94 -0.67 9.67 -7.69
C TRP A 94 -0.17 11.01 -7.17
N LEU A 95 1.06 11.03 -6.64
CA LEU A 95 1.68 12.22 -6.06
C LEU A 95 2.48 13.07 -7.08
N PRO A 96 3.27 12.47 -7.98
CA PRO A 96 4.03 13.24 -8.96
C PRO A 96 3.13 14.06 -9.86
N LYS A 97 3.50 15.33 -10.06
CA LYS A 97 2.88 16.17 -11.06
C LYS A 97 3.25 15.68 -12.46
N GLU A 98 2.36 15.93 -13.41
CA GLU A 98 2.57 15.64 -14.82
C GLU A 98 3.91 16.22 -15.33
N GLY A 99 4.65 15.42 -16.10
CA GLY A 99 5.93 15.82 -16.69
C GLY A 99 7.15 15.72 -15.76
N VAL A 100 6.97 15.52 -14.44
CA VAL A 100 8.11 15.45 -13.51
C VAL A 100 8.98 14.24 -13.80
N LEU A 101 8.38 13.06 -13.93
CA LEU A 101 9.13 11.82 -14.14
C LEU A 101 9.71 11.73 -15.54
N GLU A 102 9.00 12.26 -16.54
CA GLU A 102 9.49 12.41 -17.92
C GLU A 102 10.80 13.20 -17.95
N ARG A 103 10.81 14.40 -17.34
CA ARG A 103 12.03 15.23 -17.26
C ARG A 103 13.16 14.57 -16.49
N LEU A 104 12.85 13.79 -15.45
CA LEU A 104 13.88 13.06 -14.71
C LEU A 104 14.44 11.90 -15.54
N SER A 105 13.60 11.21 -16.31
CA SER A 105 14.01 10.10 -17.18
C SER A 105 14.96 10.54 -18.30
N GLU A 106 14.88 11.80 -18.76
CA GLU A 106 15.83 12.40 -19.70
C GLU A 106 17.23 12.60 -19.10
N GLN A 107 17.34 12.66 -17.76
CA GLN A 107 18.58 13.03 -17.05
C GLN A 107 19.22 11.87 -16.28
N ALA A 108 18.43 10.85 -15.95
CA ALA A 108 18.85 9.71 -15.16
C ALA A 108 18.00 8.47 -15.49
N ARG A 109 18.59 7.30 -15.26
CA ARG A 109 17.81 6.07 -15.21
C ARG A 109 16.96 6.07 -13.94
N LEU A 110 15.67 5.76 -14.07
CA LEU A 110 14.77 5.72 -12.93
C LEU A 110 14.64 4.28 -12.44
N ALA A 111 14.61 4.08 -11.12
CA ALA A 111 14.50 2.77 -10.50
C ALA A 111 13.51 2.83 -9.33
N ILE A 112 12.97 1.67 -8.95
CA ILE A 112 12.07 1.53 -7.80
C ILE A 112 12.75 0.67 -6.74
N PHE A 113 12.63 1.09 -5.49
CA PHE A 113 12.94 0.29 -4.31
C PHE A 113 11.80 0.46 -3.32
N THR A 114 10.95 -0.56 -3.16
CA THR A 114 9.73 -0.45 -2.37
C THR A 114 9.46 -1.70 -1.55
N GLY A 115 8.75 -1.53 -0.43
CA GLY A 115 8.21 -2.63 0.36
C GLY A 115 6.96 -3.29 -0.22
N ARG A 116 6.42 -2.77 -1.33
CA ARG A 116 5.33 -3.42 -2.06
C ARG A 116 5.81 -4.71 -2.73
N GLY A 117 4.93 -5.69 -2.84
CA GLY A 117 5.16 -6.87 -3.69
C GLY A 117 5.03 -6.57 -5.18
N HIS A 118 5.54 -7.46 -6.02
CA HIS A 118 5.60 -7.29 -7.48
C HIS A 118 4.24 -6.94 -8.09
N THR A 119 3.18 -7.61 -7.64
CA THR A 119 1.82 -7.43 -8.19
C THR A 119 1.23 -6.06 -7.87
N THR A 120 1.40 -5.57 -6.63
CA THR A 120 0.87 -4.25 -6.22
C THR A 120 1.68 -3.13 -6.85
N ALA A 121 3.01 -3.24 -6.86
CA ALA A 121 3.89 -2.27 -7.52
C ALA A 121 3.57 -2.15 -9.02
N SER A 122 3.54 -3.28 -9.74
CA SER A 122 3.28 -3.30 -11.18
C SER A 122 1.91 -2.76 -11.55
N HIS A 123 0.87 -3.08 -10.76
CA HIS A 123 -0.48 -2.55 -11.01
C HIS A 123 -0.52 -1.02 -10.89
N THR A 124 0.03 -0.47 -9.81
CA THR A 124 -0.02 0.97 -9.56
C THR A 124 0.81 1.75 -10.58
N LEU A 125 2.01 1.26 -10.92
CA LEU A 125 2.83 1.86 -11.99
C LEU A 125 2.14 1.79 -13.35
N GLY A 126 1.56 0.64 -13.71
CA GLY A 126 0.80 0.50 -14.97
C GLY A 126 -0.44 1.39 -15.04
N ARG A 127 -1.10 1.64 -13.90
CA ARG A 127 -2.27 2.52 -13.82
C ARG A 127 -1.91 4.00 -13.98
N PHE A 128 -0.86 4.48 -13.31
CA PHE A 128 -0.58 5.90 -13.23
C PHE A 128 0.53 6.38 -14.15
N CYS A 129 1.50 5.52 -14.49
CA CYS A 129 2.70 5.90 -15.21
C CYS A 129 3.14 4.86 -16.25
N PRO A 130 2.25 4.39 -17.16
CA PRO A 130 2.54 3.28 -18.07
C PRO A 130 3.62 3.56 -19.12
N LYS A 131 4.05 4.83 -19.27
CA LYS A 131 5.00 5.26 -20.30
C LYS A 131 6.43 5.45 -19.78
N ILE A 132 6.63 5.44 -18.46
CA ILE A 132 7.95 5.62 -17.86
C ILE A 132 8.53 4.25 -17.54
N GLU A 133 9.75 4.02 -18.00
CA GLU A 133 10.51 2.81 -17.68
C GLU A 133 11.22 3.00 -16.33
N PHE A 134 10.96 2.08 -15.41
CA PHE A 134 11.71 1.93 -14.18
C PHE A 134 12.51 0.64 -14.25
N ASP A 135 13.83 0.72 -14.09
CA ASP A 135 14.71 -0.43 -14.11
C ASP A 135 15.93 -0.15 -13.20
N PRO A 136 16.23 -0.97 -12.18
CA PRO A 136 15.44 -2.12 -11.72
C PRO A 136 14.19 -1.70 -10.94
N VAL A 137 13.27 -2.65 -10.78
CA VAL A 137 12.15 -2.57 -9.83
C VAL A 137 12.42 -3.59 -8.72
N MET A 138 12.88 -3.12 -7.58
CA MET A 138 13.18 -3.93 -6.40
C MET A 138 11.96 -3.90 -5.46
N VAL A 139 11.38 -5.07 -5.22
CA VAL A 139 10.15 -5.30 -4.44
C VAL A 139 10.43 -6.25 -3.26
N SER A 140 9.44 -6.45 -2.40
CA SER A 140 9.59 -7.27 -1.19
C SER A 140 9.56 -8.79 -1.42
N ASP A 141 9.06 -9.25 -2.57
CA ASP A 141 8.81 -10.67 -2.90
C ASP A 141 9.36 -11.11 -4.28
#